data_AF-A0A2G0YHT1-F1
#
_entry.id   AF-A0A2G0YHT1-F1
#
_cell.length_a   1.000
_cell.length_b   1.000
_cell.length_c   1.000
_cell.angle_alpha   90.00
_cell.angle_beta   90.00
_cell.angle_gamma   90.00
#
_symmetry.space_group_name_H-M   'P 1'
#
loop_
_entity.id
_entity.type
_entity.pdbx_description
1 polymer ?
#
loop_
_entity_poly.entity_id
_entity_poly.type
_entity_poly.pdbx_seq_one_letter_code
_entity_poly.pdbx_strand_id
1 'polypeptide(L)'
;MIDFWLAAGLLLLVALSFLLIPVLRVRRAQREEDRTALNVALYQERVAELQTQQSEGVLNAAQLDTGRAEAARELLADTEGVEKPRESRLGKPLPLLAAVLVPVLGLGLYLHYGAIDKVELTHEFSQPPVSLADMTQRLERAAAAQPDSAEGLYFLGRAYMAQDRSADAAKVFERAVALAGRQPELLGQWAQAQYFANNKQWSPQLQALTDEALKLDPKEVTSLGLLGIAAFEGQRYQEAIDYWNRLLAQLPEQDSSRVALQGGIDRAAEKLKEGGAAVAPTAKTAVMKVRVDLAADVKARALPTDSVFIFARAASGPPAPLAAKRVTVADLPVTVELGDADAMMPQLKLSNFPEVQLVARISRAGQPTAGEWIGRSQTLASSTTATQQLTIDSPDQ
;
A
#
# COMPACT_ATOMS: atom_id res chain seq x y z
N MET A 1 -6.75 -29.69 11.47
CA MET A 1 -8.15 -29.87 10.97
C MET A 1 -8.89 -31.00 11.69
N ILE A 2 -8.31 -32.19 11.77
CA ILE A 2 -8.94 -33.36 12.42
C ILE A 2 -9.18 -33.10 13.92
N ASP A 3 -8.29 -32.38 14.59
CA ASP A 3 -8.35 -32.16 16.05
C ASP A 3 -9.62 -31.41 16.50
N PHE A 4 -10.05 -30.40 15.74
CA PHE A 4 -11.28 -29.66 16.02
C PHE A 4 -12.51 -30.58 15.90
N TRP A 5 -12.62 -31.31 14.79
CA TRP A 5 -13.74 -32.22 14.56
C TRP A 5 -13.75 -33.40 15.53
N LEU A 6 -12.57 -33.89 15.95
CA LEU A 6 -12.45 -34.90 17.00
C LEU A 6 -12.95 -34.36 18.34
N ALA A 7 -12.52 -33.17 18.77
CA ALA A 7 -12.96 -32.58 20.03
C ALA A 7 -14.47 -32.29 20.02
N ALA A 8 -14.99 -31.70 18.94
CA ALA A 8 -16.42 -31.43 18.76
C ALA A 8 -17.25 -32.72 18.74
N GLY A 9 -16.79 -33.74 18.01
CA GLY A 9 -17.43 -35.05 17.94
C GLY A 9 -17.45 -35.77 19.30
N LEU A 10 -16.35 -35.69 20.05
CA LEU A 10 -16.27 -36.27 21.39
C LEU A 10 -17.26 -35.58 22.35
N LEU A 11 -17.30 -34.25 22.37
CA LEU A 11 -18.26 -33.50 23.19
C LEU A 11 -19.71 -33.83 22.81
N LEU A 12 -19.99 -33.98 21.51
CA LEU A 12 -21.30 -34.37 21.02
C LEU A 12 -21.68 -35.78 21.48
N LEU A 13 -20.76 -36.75 21.40
CA LEU A 13 -20.99 -38.11 21.88
C LEU A 13 -21.28 -38.13 23.38
N VAL A 14 -20.53 -37.37 24.17
CA VAL A 14 -20.77 -37.22 25.61
C VAL A 14 -22.18 -36.63 25.85
N ALA A 15 -22.55 -35.55 25.17
CA ALA A 15 -23.87 -34.93 25.30
C ALA A 15 -25.02 -35.89 24.90
N LEU A 16 -24.86 -36.61 23.79
CA LEU A 16 -25.83 -37.60 23.33
C LEU A 16 -25.96 -38.79 24.29
N SER A 17 -24.87 -39.18 24.96
CA SER A 17 -24.92 -40.27 25.95
C SER A 17 -25.82 -39.94 27.13
N PHE A 18 -25.77 -38.70 27.65
CA PHE A 18 -26.66 -38.23 28.73
C PHE A 18 -28.14 -38.25 28.31
N LEU A 19 -28.41 -38.04 27.02
CA LEU A 19 -29.75 -37.96 26.48
C LEU A 19 -30.31 -39.36 26.14
N LEU A 20 -29.50 -40.23 25.53
CA LEU A 20 -29.91 -41.54 25.03
C LEU A 20 -29.86 -42.65 26.09
N ILE A 21 -28.89 -42.63 27.01
CA ILE A 21 -28.75 -43.69 28.03
C ILE A 21 -30.01 -43.84 28.90
N PRO A 22 -30.63 -42.76 29.42
CA PRO A 22 -31.85 -42.88 30.22
C PRO A 22 -33.03 -43.43 29.41
N VAL A 23 -33.16 -43.04 28.14
CA VAL A 23 -34.25 -43.47 27.23
C VAL A 23 -34.12 -44.96 26.89
N LEU A 24 -32.90 -45.43 26.65
CA LEU A 24 -32.61 -46.84 26.36
C LEU A 24 -32.67 -47.73 27.62
N ARG A 25 -32.36 -47.18 28.81
CA ARG A 25 -32.40 -47.90 30.09
C ARG A 25 -33.76 -47.92 30.78
N VAL A 26 -34.84 -47.40 30.19
CA VAL A 26 -36.19 -47.52 30.76
C VAL A 26 -36.63 -49.00 30.74
N ARG A 27 -36.23 -49.72 31.78
CA ARG A 27 -36.69 -51.04 32.22
C ARG A 27 -38.19 -50.98 32.50
N ARG A 28 -38.98 -51.09 31.44
CA ARG A 28 -40.43 -51.24 31.54
C ARG A 28 -40.81 -52.66 31.94
N ALA A 29 -40.05 -53.65 31.46
CA ALA A 29 -40.29 -55.07 31.74
C ALA A 29 -40.08 -55.46 33.22
N GLN A 30 -39.00 -54.99 33.87
CA GLN A 30 -38.69 -55.44 35.23
C GLN A 30 -39.66 -54.96 36.32
N ARG A 31 -40.33 -53.81 36.15
CA ARG A 31 -41.30 -53.34 37.17
C ARG A 31 -42.64 -54.07 37.12
N GLU A 32 -43.05 -54.57 35.95
CA GLU A 32 -44.28 -55.36 35.79
C GLU A 32 -44.04 -56.82 36.21
N GLU A 33 -42.87 -57.36 35.87
CA GLU A 33 -42.46 -58.73 36.22
C GLU A 33 -42.24 -58.90 37.73
N ASP A 34 -41.53 -57.96 38.40
CA ASP A 34 -41.30 -58.02 39.86
C ASP A 34 -42.61 -57.90 40.67
N ARG A 35 -43.60 -57.14 40.18
CA ARG A 35 -44.88 -56.93 40.87
C ARG A 35 -45.84 -58.09 40.71
N THR A 36 -45.91 -58.67 39.51
CA THR A 36 -46.71 -59.87 39.26
C THR A 36 -46.14 -61.06 40.03
N ALA A 37 -44.81 -61.19 40.07
CA ALA A 37 -44.13 -62.21 40.86
C ALA A 37 -44.40 -62.07 42.37
N LEU A 38 -44.40 -60.84 42.90
CA LEU A 38 -44.72 -60.56 44.30
C LEU A 38 -46.17 -60.91 44.66
N ASN A 39 -47.14 -60.53 43.81
CA ASN A 39 -48.56 -60.81 44.06
C ASN A 39 -48.84 -62.33 44.03
N VAL A 40 -48.21 -63.06 43.12
CA VAL A 40 -48.30 -64.52 43.07
C VAL A 40 -47.70 -65.17 44.32
N ALA A 41 -46.57 -64.65 44.83
CA ALA A 41 -45.95 -65.16 46.05
C ALA A 41 -46.85 -64.99 47.28
N LEU A 42 -47.49 -63.82 47.44
CA LEU A 42 -48.44 -63.55 48.52
C LEU A 42 -49.67 -64.47 48.46
N TYR A 43 -50.19 -64.74 47.26
CA TYR A 43 -51.27 -65.72 47.08
C TYR A 43 -50.86 -67.13 47.53
N GLN A 44 -49.65 -67.57 47.14
CA GLN A 44 -49.14 -68.89 47.53
C GLN A 44 -48.98 -69.02 49.05
N GLU A 45 -48.47 -67.96 49.71
CA GLU A 45 -48.36 -67.90 51.17
C GLU A 45 -49.74 -68.02 51.84
N ARG A 46 -50.73 -67.27 51.34
CA ARG A 46 -52.09 -67.30 51.87
C ARG A 46 -52.77 -68.67 51.72
N VAL A 47 -52.57 -69.34 50.58
CA VAL A 47 -53.10 -70.69 50.36
C VAL A 47 -52.43 -71.73 51.27
N ALA A 48 -51.13 -71.59 51.51
CA ALA A 48 -50.41 -72.47 52.43
C ALA A 48 -50.89 -72.30 53.88
N GLU A 49 -51.13 -71.06 54.32
CA GLU A 49 -51.69 -70.77 55.64
C GLU A 49 -53.08 -71.42 55.84
N LEU A 50 -53.96 -71.32 54.84
CA LEU A 50 -55.28 -71.95 54.86
C LEU A 50 -55.19 -73.48 54.92
N GLN A 51 -54.21 -74.09 54.25
CA GLN A 51 -53.95 -75.53 54.33
C GLN A 51 -53.50 -75.96 55.73
N THR A 52 -52.62 -75.19 56.36
CA THR A 52 -52.18 -75.45 57.74
C THR A 52 -53.34 -75.39 58.72
N GLN A 53 -54.19 -74.36 58.63
CA GLN A 53 -55.38 -74.20 59.48
C GLN A 53 -56.39 -75.34 59.30
N GLN A 54 -56.50 -75.93 58.10
CA GLN A 54 -57.29 -77.16 57.90
C GLN A 54 -56.67 -78.36 58.62
N SER A 55 -55.35 -78.53 58.52
CA SER A 55 -54.64 -79.65 59.16
C SER A 55 -54.69 -79.59 60.69
N GLU A 56 -54.78 -78.39 61.26
CA GLU A 56 -54.96 -78.13 62.70
C GLU A 56 -56.43 -78.26 63.15
N GLY A 57 -57.35 -78.55 62.22
CA GLY A 57 -58.77 -78.76 62.49
C GLY A 57 -59.57 -77.47 62.72
N VAL A 58 -59.00 -76.30 62.45
CA VAL A 58 -59.66 -75.00 62.59
C VAL A 58 -60.64 -74.75 61.45
N LEU A 59 -60.32 -75.21 60.24
CA LEU A 59 -61.16 -75.09 59.04
C LEU A 59 -61.67 -76.44 58.56
N ASN A 60 -62.94 -76.51 58.15
CA ASN A 60 -63.48 -77.66 57.43
C ASN A 60 -63.19 -77.58 55.91
N ALA A 61 -63.41 -78.68 55.18
CA ALA A 61 -63.10 -78.75 53.74
C ALA A 61 -63.86 -77.72 52.89
N ALA A 62 -65.12 -77.43 53.21
CA ALA A 62 -65.92 -76.43 52.49
C ALA A 62 -65.43 -75.00 52.72
N GLN A 63 -64.96 -74.69 53.93
CA GLN A 63 -64.37 -73.39 54.28
C GLN A 63 -63.01 -73.19 53.59
N LEU A 64 -62.20 -74.24 53.47
CA LEU A 64 -60.93 -74.18 52.72
C LEU A 64 -61.15 -73.85 51.24
N ASP A 65 -62.09 -74.53 50.58
CA ASP A 65 -62.39 -74.29 49.16
C ASP A 65 -62.92 -72.86 48.95
N THR A 66 -63.75 -72.36 49.87
CA THR A 66 -64.23 -70.98 49.84
C THR A 66 -63.08 -69.97 50.00
N GLY A 67 -62.19 -70.18 50.98
CA GLY A 67 -61.04 -69.30 51.21
C GLY A 67 -60.04 -69.28 50.05
N ARG A 68 -59.83 -70.42 49.38
CA ARG A 68 -59.01 -70.47 48.15
C ARG A 68 -59.66 -69.70 47.01
N ALA A 69 -60.97 -69.82 46.84
CA ALA A 69 -61.71 -69.11 45.80
C ALA A 69 -61.74 -67.58 46.03
N GLU A 70 -61.66 -67.13 47.29
CA GLU A 70 -61.50 -65.72 47.65
C GLU A 70 -60.09 -65.22 47.36
N ALA A 71 -59.06 -65.94 47.82
CA ALA A 71 -57.67 -65.57 47.54
C ALA A 71 -57.36 -65.52 46.03
N ALA A 72 -57.95 -66.42 45.24
CA ALA A 72 -57.82 -66.41 43.78
C ALA A 72 -58.52 -65.20 43.14
N ARG A 73 -59.67 -64.79 43.68
CA ARG A 73 -60.38 -63.57 43.25
C ARG A 73 -59.61 -62.31 43.61
N GLU A 74 -58.98 -62.26 44.77
CA GLU A 74 -58.15 -61.14 45.22
C GLU A 74 -56.91 -60.99 44.33
N LEU A 75 -56.21 -62.10 44.01
CA LEU A 75 -55.09 -62.09 43.06
C LEU A 75 -55.51 -61.56 41.67
N LEU A 76 -56.68 -61.97 41.18
CA LEU A 76 -57.23 -61.49 39.90
C LEU A 76 -57.60 -60.01 39.97
N ALA A 77 -58.22 -59.55 41.05
CA ALA A 77 -58.56 -58.15 41.25
C ALA A 77 -57.30 -57.25 41.31
N ASP A 78 -56.26 -57.71 42.00
CA ASP A 78 -54.98 -57.00 42.11
C ASP A 78 -54.14 -57.03 40.83
N THR A 79 -54.42 -57.95 39.91
CA THR A 79 -53.76 -58.03 38.59
C THR A 79 -54.55 -57.30 37.48
N GLU A 80 -55.88 -57.19 37.60
CA GLU A 80 -56.73 -56.47 36.63
C GLU A 80 -56.88 -54.97 36.93
N GLY A 81 -56.72 -54.55 38.20
CA GLY A 81 -56.90 -53.18 38.68
C GLY A 81 -55.70 -52.23 38.50
N VAL A 82 -54.92 -52.38 37.43
CA VAL A 82 -53.74 -51.52 37.21
C VAL A 82 -54.17 -50.15 36.70
N GLU A 83 -54.26 -49.15 37.60
CA GLU A 83 -54.20 -47.75 37.18
C GLU A 83 -52.94 -47.57 36.33
N LYS A 84 -53.13 -47.24 35.05
CA LYS A 84 -52.04 -46.90 34.14
C LYS A 84 -51.19 -45.82 34.82
N PRO A 85 -49.91 -46.07 35.14
CA PRO A 85 -49.10 -45.06 35.78
C PRO A 85 -49.11 -43.83 34.87
N ARG A 86 -49.37 -42.64 35.45
CA ARG A 86 -49.26 -41.36 34.73
C ARG A 86 -47.89 -41.29 34.08
N GLU A 87 -47.83 -41.61 32.80
CA GLU A 87 -46.63 -41.50 31.99
C GLU A 87 -46.21 -40.02 32.05
N SER A 88 -44.97 -39.77 32.46
CA SER A 88 -44.34 -38.47 32.25
C SER A 88 -44.48 -38.12 30.77
N ARG A 89 -45.15 -36.99 30.50
CA ARG A 89 -45.61 -36.56 29.17
C ARG A 89 -44.51 -36.23 28.16
N LEU A 90 -43.23 -36.33 28.53
CA LEU A 90 -42.16 -36.31 27.52
C LEU A 90 -42.09 -37.69 26.87
N GLY A 91 -42.96 -37.89 25.87
CA GLY A 91 -42.95 -39.09 25.06
C GLY A 91 -41.55 -39.37 24.51
N LYS A 92 -41.18 -40.65 24.46
CA LYS A 92 -39.95 -41.18 23.85
C LYS A 92 -39.49 -40.51 22.54
N PRO A 93 -40.36 -40.01 21.62
CA PRO A 93 -39.88 -39.32 20.42
C PRO A 93 -39.15 -38.01 20.69
N LEU A 94 -39.47 -37.25 21.73
CA LEU A 94 -38.89 -35.92 21.94
C LEU A 94 -37.36 -35.94 22.18
N PRO A 95 -36.81 -36.78 23.09
CA PRO A 95 -35.36 -36.88 23.23
C PRO A 95 -34.68 -37.43 21.97
N LEU A 96 -35.30 -38.41 21.28
CA LEU A 96 -34.74 -38.91 20.02
C LEU A 96 -34.72 -37.84 18.92
N LEU A 97 -35.77 -37.03 18.84
CA LEU A 97 -35.83 -35.90 17.92
C LEU A 97 -34.77 -34.86 18.26
N ALA A 98 -34.61 -34.52 19.55
CA ALA A 98 -33.55 -33.62 20.01
C ALA A 98 -32.14 -34.17 19.71
N ALA A 99 -31.92 -35.48 19.88
CA ALA A 99 -30.65 -36.15 19.59
C ALA A 99 -30.23 -36.04 18.11
N VAL A 100 -31.17 -35.85 17.19
CA VAL A 100 -30.89 -35.66 15.76
C VAL A 100 -30.90 -34.17 15.39
N LEU A 101 -31.91 -33.43 15.86
CA LEU A 101 -32.11 -32.03 15.50
C LEU A 101 -30.97 -31.14 16.02
N VAL A 102 -30.51 -31.35 17.25
CA VAL A 102 -29.48 -30.51 17.87
C VAL A 102 -28.13 -30.63 17.13
N PRO A 103 -27.59 -31.83 16.81
CA PRO A 103 -26.38 -31.93 15.99
C PRO A 103 -26.55 -31.32 14.60
N VAL A 104 -27.68 -31.58 13.93
CA VAL A 104 -27.92 -31.07 12.58
C VAL A 104 -27.99 -29.54 12.57
N LEU A 105 -28.72 -28.96 13.52
CA LEU A 105 -28.81 -27.50 13.66
C LEU A 105 -27.46 -26.89 14.05
N GLY A 106 -26.73 -27.52 14.98
CA GLY A 106 -25.39 -27.08 15.38
C GLY A 106 -24.40 -27.11 14.22
N LEU A 107 -24.41 -28.18 13.42
CA LEU A 107 -23.60 -28.28 12.21
C LEU A 107 -24.02 -27.22 11.18
N GLY A 108 -25.32 -27.03 10.95
CA GLY A 108 -25.82 -26.01 10.03
C GLY A 108 -25.42 -24.58 10.43
N LEU A 109 -25.57 -24.24 11.71
CA LEU A 109 -25.12 -22.96 12.26
C LEU A 109 -23.61 -22.78 12.14
N TYR A 110 -22.84 -23.85 12.38
CA TYR A 110 -21.39 -23.82 12.21
C TYR A 110 -20.98 -23.68 10.74
N LEU A 111 -21.64 -24.34 9.80
CA LEU A 111 -21.36 -24.17 8.37
C LEU A 111 -21.72 -22.76 7.89
N HIS A 112 -22.69 -22.10 8.52
CA HIS A 112 -23.09 -20.75 8.17
C HIS A 112 -22.25 -19.64 8.83
N TYR A 113 -21.90 -19.78 10.11
CA TYR A 113 -21.20 -18.76 10.90
C TYR A 113 -19.76 -19.13 11.28
N GLY A 114 -19.38 -20.39 11.10
CA GLY A 114 -18.05 -20.89 11.43
C GLY A 114 -16.99 -20.28 10.53
N ALA A 115 -15.78 -20.21 11.07
CA ALA A 115 -14.64 -19.57 10.42
C ALA A 115 -13.42 -20.50 10.44
N ILE A 116 -13.63 -21.81 10.21
CA ILE A 116 -12.57 -22.81 10.24
C ILE A 116 -11.43 -22.44 9.28
N ASP A 117 -11.78 -21.94 8.10
CA ASP A 117 -10.82 -21.51 7.08
C ASP A 117 -9.93 -20.37 7.57
N LYS A 118 -10.48 -19.45 8.40
CA LYS A 118 -9.71 -18.35 8.99
C LYS A 118 -8.75 -18.84 10.06
N VAL A 119 -9.16 -19.83 10.86
CA VAL A 119 -8.30 -20.45 11.87
C VAL A 119 -7.14 -21.19 11.20
N GLU A 120 -7.42 -21.93 10.12
CA GLU A 120 -6.39 -22.62 9.33
C GLU A 120 -5.41 -21.63 8.71
N LEU A 121 -5.91 -20.56 8.09
CA LEU A 121 -5.08 -19.50 7.55
C LEU A 121 -4.18 -18.87 8.62
N THR A 122 -4.71 -18.63 9.82
CA THR A 122 -3.94 -18.07 10.95
C THR A 122 -2.83 -19.02 11.40
N HIS A 123 -3.12 -20.32 11.51
CA HIS A 123 -2.12 -21.33 11.82
C HIS A 123 -1.03 -21.40 10.76
N GLU A 124 -1.40 -21.27 9.48
CA GLU A 124 -0.43 -21.32 8.41
C GLU A 124 0.49 -20.10 8.39
N PHE A 125 -0.03 -18.89 8.60
CA PHE A 125 0.81 -17.69 8.74
C PHE A 125 1.67 -17.69 10.01
N SER A 126 1.34 -18.50 11.01
CA SER A 126 2.19 -18.68 12.20
C SER A 126 3.46 -19.49 11.94
N GLN A 127 3.50 -20.26 10.85
CA GLN A 127 4.69 -21.00 10.45
C GLN A 127 5.48 -20.19 9.41
N PRO A 128 6.82 -20.13 9.53
CA PRO A 128 7.64 -19.46 8.54
C PRO A 128 7.45 -20.13 7.17
N PRO A 129 7.28 -19.35 6.09
CA PRO A 129 7.13 -19.90 4.76
C PRO A 129 8.43 -20.59 4.32
N VAL A 130 8.30 -21.74 3.67
CA VAL A 130 9.45 -22.58 3.28
C VAL A 130 10.13 -22.02 2.02
N SER A 131 9.36 -21.33 1.17
CA SER A 131 9.85 -20.69 -0.05
C SER A 131 9.00 -19.47 -0.42
N LEU A 132 9.51 -18.65 -1.35
CA LEU A 132 8.73 -17.54 -1.91
C LEU A 132 7.47 -18.03 -2.65
N ALA A 133 7.52 -19.21 -3.28
CA ALA A 133 6.36 -19.80 -3.95
C ALA A 133 5.27 -20.20 -2.94
N ASP A 134 5.66 -20.85 -1.84
CA ASP A 134 4.77 -21.20 -0.74
C ASP A 134 4.14 -19.95 -0.10
N MET A 135 4.93 -18.90 0.15
CA MET A 135 4.42 -17.62 0.64
C MET A 135 3.35 -17.03 -0.29
N THR A 136 3.57 -17.02 -1.60
CA THR A 136 2.60 -16.50 -2.57
C THR A 136 1.32 -17.34 -2.59
N GLN A 137 1.42 -18.67 -2.53
CA GLN A 137 0.23 -19.53 -2.47
C GLN A 137 -0.61 -19.30 -1.20
N ARG A 138 0.05 -19.01 -0.07
CA ARG A 138 -0.62 -18.61 1.19
C ARG A 138 -1.34 -17.28 1.03
N LEU A 139 -0.68 -16.28 0.41
CA LEU A 139 -1.27 -14.98 0.13
C LEU A 139 -2.44 -15.06 -0.86
N GLU A 140 -2.37 -15.92 -1.88
CA GLU A 140 -3.47 -16.17 -2.82
C GLU A 140 -4.71 -16.71 -2.09
N ARG A 141 -4.53 -17.69 -1.20
CA ARG A 141 -5.63 -18.22 -0.37
C ARG A 141 -6.16 -17.20 0.62
N ALA A 142 -5.29 -16.40 1.22
CA ALA A 142 -5.69 -15.31 2.11
C ALA A 142 -6.56 -14.28 1.37
N ALA A 143 -6.15 -13.87 0.17
CA ALA A 143 -6.89 -12.95 -0.68
C ALA A 143 -8.22 -13.55 -1.17
N ALA A 144 -8.28 -14.86 -1.41
CA ALA A 144 -9.54 -15.54 -1.74
C ALA A 144 -10.52 -15.59 -0.56
N ALA A 145 -10.02 -15.81 0.67
CA ALA A 145 -10.83 -15.82 1.88
C ALA A 145 -11.30 -14.41 2.30
N GLN A 146 -10.53 -13.38 1.95
CA GLN A 146 -10.81 -11.98 2.27
C GLN A 146 -10.64 -11.09 1.03
N PRO A 147 -11.58 -11.15 0.07
CA PRO A 147 -11.45 -10.47 -1.23
C PRO A 147 -11.47 -8.93 -1.14
N ASP A 148 -11.98 -8.39 -0.03
CA ASP A 148 -12.11 -6.96 0.22
C ASP A 148 -10.96 -6.39 1.08
N SER A 149 -9.95 -7.22 1.40
CA SER A 149 -8.77 -6.77 2.15
C SER A 149 -7.75 -6.13 1.21
N ALA A 150 -7.70 -4.80 1.16
CA ALA A 150 -6.71 -4.08 0.37
C ALA A 150 -5.27 -4.38 0.80
N GLU A 151 -5.03 -4.58 2.10
CA GLU A 151 -3.73 -4.95 2.64
C GLU A 151 -3.30 -6.36 2.17
N GLY A 152 -4.22 -7.32 2.20
CA GLY A 152 -3.96 -8.67 1.69
C GLY A 152 -3.61 -8.68 0.20
N LEU A 153 -4.34 -7.86 -0.59
CA LEU A 153 -4.05 -7.67 -2.00
C LEU A 153 -2.69 -6.97 -2.21
N TYR A 154 -2.35 -5.95 -1.42
CA TYR A 154 -1.06 -5.29 -1.50
C TYR A 154 0.12 -6.27 -1.32
N PHE A 155 0.08 -7.11 -0.30
CA PHE A 155 1.14 -8.09 -0.06
C PHE A 155 1.19 -9.15 -1.17
N LEU A 156 0.03 -9.59 -1.67
CA LEU A 156 -0.02 -10.50 -2.82
C LEU A 156 0.60 -9.87 -4.08
N GLY A 157 0.29 -8.60 -4.37
CA GLY A 157 0.89 -7.85 -5.47
C GLY A 157 2.41 -7.76 -5.35
N ARG A 158 2.93 -7.48 -4.14
CA ARG A 158 4.38 -7.48 -3.88
C ARG A 158 5.01 -8.85 -4.07
N ALA A 159 4.34 -9.92 -3.66
CA ALA A 159 4.83 -11.28 -3.85
C ALA A 159 4.88 -11.66 -5.34
N TYR A 160 3.90 -11.24 -6.13
CA TYR A 160 3.93 -11.39 -7.59
C TYR A 160 5.05 -10.58 -8.24
N MET A 161 5.31 -9.35 -7.80
CA MET A 161 6.46 -8.57 -8.28
C MET A 161 7.79 -9.27 -8.00
N ALA A 162 7.96 -9.86 -6.82
CA ALA A 162 9.17 -10.60 -6.45
C ALA A 162 9.38 -11.91 -7.25
N GLN A 163 8.35 -12.39 -7.95
CA GLN A 163 8.39 -13.57 -8.83
C GLN A 163 8.36 -13.20 -10.31
N ASP A 164 8.62 -11.94 -10.66
CA ASP A 164 8.55 -11.40 -12.02
C ASP A 164 7.15 -11.51 -12.69
N ARG A 165 6.10 -11.82 -11.90
CA ARG A 165 4.70 -11.93 -12.35
C ARG A 165 4.01 -10.57 -12.38
N SER A 166 4.61 -9.62 -13.10
CA SER A 166 4.20 -8.20 -13.08
C SER A 166 2.78 -7.96 -13.58
N ALA A 167 2.30 -8.75 -14.55
CA ALA A 167 0.93 -8.65 -15.06
C ALA A 167 -0.14 -9.07 -14.04
N ASP A 168 0.15 -10.06 -13.20
CA ASP A 168 -0.75 -10.46 -12.12
C ASP A 168 -0.69 -9.45 -10.98
N ALA A 169 0.50 -8.94 -10.66
CA ALA A 169 0.68 -7.86 -9.68
C ALA A 169 -0.14 -6.62 -10.05
N ALA A 170 -0.11 -6.19 -11.31
CA ALA A 170 -0.85 -5.01 -11.77
C ALA A 170 -2.36 -5.13 -11.52
N LYS A 171 -2.96 -6.30 -11.81
CA LYS A 171 -4.39 -6.57 -11.55
C LYS A 171 -4.73 -6.53 -10.07
N VAL A 172 -3.86 -7.06 -9.22
CA VAL A 172 -4.09 -7.11 -7.78
C VAL A 172 -3.92 -5.72 -7.16
N PHE A 173 -2.92 -4.95 -7.57
CA PHE A 173 -2.75 -3.58 -7.12
C PHE A 173 -3.88 -2.65 -7.57
N GLU A 174 -4.39 -2.80 -8.80
CA GLU A 174 -5.59 -2.08 -9.26
C GLU A 174 -6.78 -2.29 -8.31
N ARG A 175 -7.02 -3.55 -7.90
CA ARG A 175 -8.08 -3.87 -6.93
C ARG A 175 -7.79 -3.28 -5.56
N ALA A 176 -6.54 -3.35 -5.08
CA ALA A 176 -6.14 -2.77 -3.80
C ALA A 176 -6.37 -1.24 -3.79
N VAL A 177 -6.01 -0.56 -4.88
CA VAL A 177 -6.24 0.89 -5.10
C VAL A 177 -7.74 1.23 -5.04
N ALA A 178 -8.59 0.40 -5.63
CA ALA A 178 -10.05 0.59 -5.63
C ALA A 178 -10.65 0.44 -4.22
N LEU A 179 -10.14 -0.50 -3.41
CA LEU A 179 -10.64 -0.79 -2.07
C LEU A 179 -10.12 0.18 -1.00
N ALA A 180 -8.84 0.57 -1.07
CA ALA A 180 -8.19 1.42 -0.06
C ALA A 180 -8.31 2.94 -0.31
N GLY A 181 -8.90 3.34 -1.44
CA GLY A 181 -9.12 4.76 -1.78
C GLY A 181 -7.89 5.47 -2.35
N ARG A 182 -7.33 4.96 -3.46
CA ARG A 182 -6.30 5.62 -4.30
C ARG A 182 -5.16 6.30 -3.54
N GLN A 183 -4.63 5.64 -2.52
CA GLN A 183 -3.52 6.16 -1.72
C GLN A 183 -2.23 6.27 -2.57
N PRO A 184 -1.37 7.28 -2.32
CA PRO A 184 -0.19 7.54 -3.15
C PRO A 184 0.73 6.33 -3.32
N GLU A 185 1.03 5.63 -2.22
CA GLU A 185 1.90 4.44 -2.24
C GLU A 185 1.32 3.33 -3.13
N LEU A 186 0.01 3.07 -3.04
CA LEU A 186 -0.65 2.05 -3.84
C LEU A 186 -0.69 2.42 -5.32
N LEU A 187 -0.87 3.70 -5.65
CA LEU A 187 -0.78 4.20 -7.01
C LEU A 187 0.63 4.01 -7.58
N GLY A 188 1.67 4.30 -6.79
CA GLY A 188 3.07 4.07 -7.16
C GLY A 188 3.37 2.59 -7.41
N GLN A 189 2.92 1.69 -6.53
CA GLN A 189 3.10 0.24 -6.71
C GLN A 189 2.33 -0.30 -7.94
N TRP A 190 1.11 0.19 -8.17
CA TRP A 190 0.35 -0.16 -9.36
C TRP A 190 1.04 0.32 -10.63
N ALA A 191 1.52 1.56 -10.66
CA ALA A 191 2.30 2.10 -11.77
C ALA A 191 3.56 1.26 -12.02
N GLN A 192 4.29 0.86 -10.97
CA GLN A 192 5.46 0.00 -11.13
C GLN A 192 5.11 -1.35 -11.75
N ALA A 193 4.10 -2.03 -11.22
CA ALA A 193 3.67 -3.32 -11.76
C ALA A 193 3.23 -3.20 -13.23
N GLN A 194 2.48 -2.14 -13.56
CA GLN A 194 2.03 -1.86 -14.91
C GLN A 194 3.20 -1.57 -15.86
N TYR A 195 4.24 -0.87 -15.40
CA TYR A 195 5.45 -0.59 -16.18
C TYR A 195 6.14 -1.88 -16.62
N PHE A 196 6.37 -2.80 -15.67
CA PHE A 196 7.01 -4.08 -15.98
C PHE A 196 6.08 -5.01 -16.78
N ALA A 197 4.78 -5.02 -16.48
CA ALA A 197 3.79 -5.77 -17.27
C ALA A 197 3.74 -5.32 -18.74
N ASN A 198 4.00 -4.03 -18.99
CA ASN A 198 4.05 -3.45 -20.33
C ASN A 198 5.46 -3.47 -20.94
N ASN A 199 6.30 -4.46 -20.58
CA ASN A 199 7.67 -4.61 -21.07
C ASN A 199 8.53 -3.35 -20.91
N LYS A 200 8.35 -2.61 -19.80
CA LYS A 200 9.06 -1.36 -19.49
C LYS A 200 8.78 -0.23 -20.48
N GLN A 201 7.65 -0.26 -21.17
CA GLN A 201 7.23 0.83 -22.05
C GLN A 201 6.36 1.82 -21.27
N TRP A 202 6.73 3.10 -21.36
CA TRP A 202 5.95 4.20 -20.80
C TRP A 202 4.61 4.36 -21.54
N SER A 203 3.51 4.50 -20.80
CA SER A 203 2.17 4.68 -21.37
C SER A 203 1.46 5.88 -20.76
N PRO A 204 0.43 6.45 -21.44
CA PRO A 204 -0.36 7.55 -20.89
C PRO A 204 -1.06 7.20 -19.57
N GLN A 205 -1.46 5.94 -19.41
CA GLN A 205 -2.06 5.44 -18.17
C GLN A 205 -1.04 5.46 -17.03
N LEU A 206 0.20 5.05 -17.31
CA LEU A 206 1.30 5.09 -16.35
C LEU A 206 1.59 6.52 -15.89
N GLN A 207 1.65 7.45 -16.84
CA GLN A 207 1.81 8.88 -16.57
C GLN A 207 0.70 9.40 -15.66
N ALA A 208 -0.57 9.06 -15.95
CA ALA A 208 -1.69 9.50 -15.13
C ALA A 208 -1.61 8.97 -13.68
N LEU A 209 -1.17 7.71 -13.50
CA LEU A 209 -1.00 7.12 -12.17
C LEU A 209 0.11 7.81 -11.37
N THR A 210 1.27 8.04 -11.98
CA THR A 210 2.39 8.69 -11.30
C THR A 210 2.11 10.17 -11.03
N ASP A 211 1.44 10.87 -11.95
CA ASP A 211 1.00 12.25 -11.75
C ASP A 211 0.00 12.37 -10.60
N GLU A 212 -0.95 11.44 -10.50
CA GLU A 212 -1.90 11.40 -9.39
C GLU A 212 -1.21 11.09 -8.06
N ALA A 213 -0.31 10.10 -8.04
CA ALA A 213 0.46 9.75 -6.86
C ALA A 213 1.27 10.95 -6.34
N LEU A 214 2.01 11.63 -7.22
CA LEU A 214 2.82 12.81 -6.86
C LEU A 214 2.00 14.05 -6.53
N LYS A 215 0.78 14.16 -7.05
CA LYS A 215 -0.14 15.23 -6.66
C LYS A 215 -0.63 15.05 -5.23
N LEU A 216 -0.89 13.81 -4.82
CA LEU A 216 -1.34 13.47 -3.47
C LEU A 216 -0.17 13.47 -2.47
N ASP A 217 0.99 12.93 -2.86
CA ASP A 217 2.23 12.98 -2.10
C ASP A 217 3.43 13.30 -3.01
N PRO A 218 3.95 14.55 -2.97
CA PRO A 218 5.13 14.95 -3.75
C PRO A 218 6.42 14.17 -3.46
N LYS A 219 6.43 13.35 -2.40
CA LYS A 219 7.57 12.55 -1.94
C LYS A 219 7.42 11.05 -2.24
N GLU A 220 6.38 10.64 -2.96
CA GLU A 220 6.13 9.23 -3.24
C GLU A 220 7.30 8.60 -4.01
N VAL A 221 7.96 7.63 -3.37
CA VAL A 221 9.27 7.10 -3.73
C VAL A 221 9.23 6.35 -5.07
N THR A 222 8.22 5.51 -5.28
CA THR A 222 8.14 4.64 -6.46
C THR A 222 7.87 5.45 -7.73
N SER A 223 6.96 6.43 -7.68
CA SER A 223 6.63 7.30 -8.80
C SER A 223 7.80 8.20 -9.18
N LEU A 224 8.53 8.77 -8.21
CA LEU A 224 9.75 9.53 -8.48
C LEU A 224 10.79 8.67 -9.21
N GLY A 225 10.97 7.42 -8.78
CA GLY A 225 11.90 6.48 -9.42
C GLY A 225 11.51 6.18 -10.88
N LEU A 226 10.25 5.83 -11.12
CA LEU A 226 9.72 5.52 -12.46
C LEU A 226 9.77 6.72 -13.40
N LEU A 227 9.37 7.91 -12.93
CA LEU A 227 9.44 9.13 -13.73
C LEU A 227 10.88 9.51 -14.08
N GLY A 228 11.84 9.31 -13.16
CA GLY A 228 13.25 9.51 -13.46
C GLY A 228 13.75 8.57 -14.57
N ILE A 229 13.36 7.28 -14.54
CA ILE A 229 13.68 6.32 -15.60
C ILE A 229 13.07 6.76 -16.94
N ALA A 230 11.79 7.11 -16.95
CA ALA A 230 11.09 7.54 -18.16
C ALA A 230 11.61 8.86 -18.75
N ALA A 231 12.04 9.79 -17.88
CA ALA A 231 12.70 11.01 -18.29
C ALA A 231 14.06 10.71 -18.93
N PHE A 232 14.85 9.81 -18.33
CA PHE A 232 16.15 9.41 -18.85
C PHE A 232 16.03 8.71 -20.21
N GLU A 233 15.13 7.74 -20.35
CA GLU A 233 14.88 7.03 -21.61
C GLU A 233 14.34 7.97 -22.69
N GLY A 234 13.52 8.95 -22.30
CA GLY A 234 13.04 10.02 -23.17
C GLY A 234 14.06 11.13 -23.44
N GLN A 235 15.35 10.95 -23.08
CA GLN A 235 16.44 11.92 -23.24
C GLN A 235 16.22 13.27 -22.53
N ARG A 236 15.26 13.34 -21.60
CA ARG A 236 15.00 14.49 -20.73
C ARG A 236 15.88 14.37 -19.48
N TYR A 237 17.20 14.43 -19.70
CA TYR A 237 18.17 14.12 -18.65
C TYR A 237 18.09 15.05 -17.44
N GLN A 238 17.77 16.34 -17.65
CA GLN A 238 17.59 17.28 -16.54
C GLN A 238 16.41 16.88 -15.64
N GLU A 239 15.26 16.54 -16.22
CA GLU A 239 14.10 16.07 -15.45
C GLU A 239 14.41 14.76 -14.71
N ALA A 240 15.17 13.85 -15.33
CA ALA A 240 15.60 12.61 -14.68
C ALA A 240 16.45 12.89 -13.42
N ILE A 241 17.40 13.81 -13.53
CA ILE A 241 18.24 14.26 -12.41
C ILE A 241 17.35 14.84 -11.29
N ASP A 242 16.38 15.69 -11.64
CA ASP A 242 15.50 16.34 -10.67
C ASP A 242 14.63 15.32 -9.90
N TYR A 243 14.04 14.35 -10.61
CA TYR A 243 13.25 13.28 -9.98
C TYR A 243 14.11 12.39 -9.07
N TRP A 244 15.29 11.95 -9.53
CA TRP A 244 16.16 11.10 -8.72
C TRP A 244 16.79 11.83 -7.53
N ASN A 245 17.05 13.14 -7.63
CA ASN A 245 17.48 13.95 -6.47
C ASN A 245 16.38 14.05 -5.41
N ARG A 246 15.13 14.28 -5.82
CA ARG A 246 13.97 14.28 -4.91
C ARG A 246 13.80 12.93 -4.22
N LEU A 247 13.97 11.84 -4.98
CA LEU A 247 13.94 10.48 -4.47
C LEU A 247 15.06 10.22 -3.46
N LEU A 248 16.30 10.57 -3.79
CA LEU A 248 17.45 10.45 -2.88
C LEU A 248 17.23 11.18 -1.55
N ALA A 249 16.55 12.32 -1.57
CA ALA A 249 16.22 13.07 -0.36
C ALA A 249 15.20 12.37 0.55
N GLN A 250 14.43 11.39 0.04
CA GLN A 250 13.49 10.60 0.84
C GLN A 250 14.09 9.33 1.42
N LEU A 251 15.19 8.82 0.85
CA LEU A 251 15.80 7.58 1.31
C LEU A 251 16.63 7.79 2.59
N PRO A 252 16.76 6.76 3.46
CA PRO A 252 17.71 6.75 4.58
C PRO A 252 19.16 6.72 4.11
N GLU A 253 20.11 7.31 4.85
CA GLU A 253 21.53 7.44 4.42
C GLU A 253 22.21 6.10 4.10
N GLN A 254 21.79 5.03 4.77
CA GLN A 254 22.36 3.69 4.65
C GLN A 254 21.65 2.82 3.59
N ASP A 255 20.67 3.35 2.86
CA ASP A 255 19.94 2.61 1.84
C ASP A 255 20.84 2.25 0.64
N SER A 256 20.89 0.97 0.29
CA SER A 256 21.74 0.46 -0.79
C SER A 256 21.39 1.03 -2.16
N SER A 257 20.13 1.45 -2.36
CA SER A 257 19.63 2.05 -3.61
C SER A 257 20.22 3.42 -3.88
N ARG A 258 20.74 4.13 -2.86
CA ARG A 258 21.33 5.47 -3.04
C ARG A 258 22.50 5.45 -4.03
N VAL A 259 23.34 4.41 -3.98
CA VAL A 259 24.50 4.28 -4.89
C VAL A 259 24.03 4.12 -6.33
N ALA A 260 23.01 3.30 -6.58
CA ALA A 260 22.44 3.10 -7.90
C ALA A 260 21.78 4.37 -8.44
N LEU A 261 21.05 5.11 -7.59
CA LEU A 261 20.45 6.39 -7.94
C LEU A 261 21.49 7.45 -8.26
N GLN A 262 22.55 7.56 -7.45
CA GLN A 262 23.65 8.49 -7.72
C GLN A 262 24.31 8.17 -9.06
N GLY A 263 24.61 6.89 -9.35
CA GLY A 263 25.13 6.48 -10.65
C GLY A 263 24.16 6.71 -11.82
N GLY A 264 22.84 6.73 -11.57
CA GLY A 264 21.84 7.18 -12.53
C GLY A 264 21.96 8.68 -12.83
N ILE A 265 22.01 9.49 -11.76
CA ILE A 265 22.16 10.95 -11.83
C ILE A 265 23.45 11.35 -12.55
N ASP A 266 24.57 10.72 -12.21
CA ASP A 266 25.87 11.01 -12.82
C ASP A 266 25.86 10.71 -14.33
N ARG A 267 25.30 9.55 -14.73
CA ARG A 267 25.12 9.20 -16.15
C ARG A 267 24.19 10.15 -16.87
N ALA A 268 23.09 10.59 -16.24
CA ALA A 268 22.21 11.59 -16.82
C ALA A 268 22.92 12.93 -17.00
N ALA A 269 23.73 13.34 -16.03
CA ALA A 269 24.53 14.56 -16.12
C ALA A 269 25.61 14.48 -17.20
N GLU A 270 26.25 13.33 -17.38
CA GLU A 270 27.15 13.06 -18.50
C GLU A 270 26.42 13.14 -19.84
N LYS A 271 25.27 12.48 -19.98
CA LYS A 271 24.45 12.52 -21.19
C LYS A 271 23.93 13.93 -21.51
N LEU A 272 23.62 14.70 -20.48
CA LEU A 272 23.25 16.11 -20.62
C LEU A 272 24.43 16.96 -21.12
N LYS A 273 25.66 16.66 -20.70
CA LYS A 273 26.90 17.30 -21.21
C LYS A 273 27.24 16.84 -22.64
N GLU A 274 27.07 15.56 -22.94
CA GLU A 274 27.34 14.96 -24.26
C GLU A 274 26.32 15.41 -25.31
N GLY A 275 25.03 15.45 -24.95
CA GLY A 275 23.96 16.06 -25.74
C GLY A 275 24.00 17.59 -25.71
N GLY A 276 24.92 18.16 -24.93
CA GLY A 276 25.12 19.57 -24.65
C GLY A 276 26.13 20.26 -25.58
N ALA A 277 26.21 19.87 -26.85
CA ALA A 277 26.42 20.88 -27.88
C ALA A 277 25.15 21.75 -27.93
N ALA A 278 25.13 22.78 -27.09
CA ALA A 278 24.13 23.83 -26.95
C ALA A 278 22.84 23.50 -26.18
N VAL A 279 22.92 23.34 -24.85
CA VAL A 279 22.11 24.15 -23.91
C VAL A 279 22.95 24.41 -22.66
N ALA A 280 22.99 25.69 -22.27
CA ALA A 280 23.92 26.27 -21.31
C ALA A 280 23.95 25.61 -19.93
N PRO A 281 25.13 25.58 -19.27
CA PRO A 281 25.26 25.12 -17.90
C PRO A 281 24.44 25.99 -16.94
N THR A 282 24.04 25.37 -15.84
CA THR A 282 23.72 26.02 -14.56
C THR A 282 24.38 27.38 -14.42
N ALA A 283 23.56 28.41 -14.19
CA ALA A 283 23.92 29.81 -13.96
C ALA A 283 25.39 30.02 -13.55
N LYS A 284 26.28 30.10 -14.54
CA LYS A 284 27.54 30.81 -14.38
C LYS A 284 27.16 32.27 -14.54
N THR A 285 27.07 32.98 -13.42
CA THR A 285 27.06 34.44 -13.44
C THR A 285 28.29 34.90 -14.22
N ALA A 286 28.09 35.33 -15.46
CA ALA A 286 29.16 35.87 -16.27
C ALA A 286 29.47 37.26 -15.74
N VAL A 287 30.70 37.50 -15.31
CA VAL A 287 31.19 38.81 -14.87
C VAL A 287 32.45 39.13 -15.66
N MET A 288 32.40 40.19 -16.47
CA MET A 288 33.52 40.67 -17.27
C MET A 288 34.10 41.94 -16.67
N LYS A 289 35.42 41.98 -16.52
CA LYS A 289 36.15 43.18 -16.05
C LYS A 289 36.62 43.98 -17.26
N VAL A 290 36.22 45.24 -17.37
CA VAL A 290 36.55 46.13 -18.49
C VAL A 290 37.22 47.38 -17.95
N ARG A 291 38.47 47.62 -18.37
CA ARG A 291 39.20 48.86 -18.13
C ARG A 291 39.01 49.79 -19.31
N VAL A 292 38.34 50.91 -19.10
CA VAL A 292 38.04 51.91 -20.14
C VAL A 292 38.99 53.09 -20.03
N ASP A 293 39.57 53.49 -21.15
CA ASP A 293 40.48 54.64 -21.27
C ASP A 293 40.14 55.50 -22.50
N LEU A 294 40.69 56.71 -22.56
CA LEU A 294 40.50 57.68 -23.64
C LEU A 294 41.76 57.81 -24.49
N ALA A 295 41.62 57.80 -25.81
CA ALA A 295 42.70 58.23 -26.69
C ALA A 295 43.02 59.72 -26.48
N ALA A 296 44.26 60.12 -26.77
CA ALA A 296 44.75 61.49 -26.52
C ALA A 296 43.88 62.57 -27.20
N ASP A 297 43.43 62.30 -28.43
CA ASP A 297 42.60 63.23 -29.21
C ASP A 297 41.18 63.37 -28.65
N VAL A 298 40.63 62.29 -28.11
CA VAL A 298 39.31 62.28 -27.47
C VAL A 298 39.36 63.01 -26.13
N LYS A 299 40.43 62.78 -25.35
CA LYS A 299 40.66 63.45 -24.06
C LYS A 299 40.75 64.98 -24.19
N ALA A 300 41.24 65.49 -25.32
CA ALA A 300 41.29 66.93 -25.59
C ALA A 300 39.93 67.56 -25.95
N ARG A 301 38.92 66.75 -26.31
CA ARG A 301 37.64 67.22 -26.86
C ARG A 301 36.41 66.84 -26.02
N ALA A 302 36.52 65.79 -25.20
CA ALA A 302 35.48 65.36 -24.29
C ALA A 302 35.45 66.25 -23.03
N LEU A 303 34.26 66.60 -22.55
CA LEU A 303 34.11 67.37 -21.31
C LEU A 303 34.11 66.41 -20.11
N PRO A 304 34.65 66.80 -18.94
CA PRO A 304 34.66 65.95 -17.75
C PRO A 304 33.27 65.46 -17.31
N THR A 305 32.22 66.23 -17.63
CA THR A 305 30.81 65.93 -17.30
C THR A 305 30.10 65.08 -18.34
N ASP A 306 30.71 64.80 -19.50
CA ASP A 306 30.09 63.98 -20.53
C ASP A 306 29.87 62.54 -20.00
N SER A 307 28.72 61.94 -20.31
CA SER A 307 28.38 60.60 -19.82
C SER A 307 29.03 59.53 -20.66
N VAL A 308 29.59 58.51 -20.01
CA VAL A 308 30.21 57.36 -20.66
C VAL A 308 29.38 56.12 -20.36
N PHE A 309 28.81 55.52 -21.40
CA PHE A 309 28.05 54.28 -21.34
C PHE A 309 28.95 53.11 -21.73
N ILE A 310 29.18 52.20 -20.79
CA ILE A 310 30.01 51.01 -20.97
C ILE A 310 29.07 49.82 -20.95
N PHE A 311 28.96 49.10 -22.07
CA PHE A 311 28.00 48.01 -22.19
C PHE A 311 28.55 46.84 -23.01
N ALA A 312 27.99 45.66 -22.76
CA ALA A 312 28.22 44.47 -23.56
C ALA A 312 27.03 44.25 -24.50
N ARG A 313 27.30 43.95 -25.76
CA ARG A 313 26.29 43.54 -26.74
C ARG A 313 26.58 42.14 -27.27
N ALA A 314 25.54 41.41 -27.68
CA ALA A 314 25.73 40.12 -28.34
C ALA A 314 26.45 40.33 -29.69
N ALA A 315 27.41 39.45 -30.03
CA ALA A 315 28.07 39.49 -31.34
C ALA A 315 27.11 39.12 -32.47
N SER A 316 26.15 38.23 -32.17
CA SER A 316 25.04 37.84 -33.04
C SER A 316 23.74 37.86 -32.23
N GLY A 317 22.79 38.70 -32.62
CA GLY A 317 21.54 38.86 -31.88
C GLY A 317 20.93 40.27 -31.96
N PRO A 318 19.93 40.57 -31.12
CA PRO A 318 19.31 41.90 -31.08
C PRO A 318 20.34 42.97 -30.67
N PRO A 319 20.24 44.21 -31.19
CA PRO A 319 21.22 45.29 -30.95
C PRO A 319 21.17 45.86 -29.52
N ALA A 320 20.30 45.32 -28.66
CA ALA A 320 20.13 45.78 -27.29
C ALA A 320 21.33 45.38 -26.40
N PRO A 321 21.71 46.22 -25.42
CA PRO A 321 22.78 45.91 -24.49
C PRO A 321 22.35 44.80 -23.51
N LEU A 322 23.26 43.85 -23.27
CA LEU A 322 23.08 42.74 -22.34
C LEU A 322 23.36 43.15 -20.89
N ALA A 323 24.35 44.01 -20.69
CA ALA A 323 24.74 44.59 -19.40
C ALA A 323 25.28 45.98 -19.66
N ALA A 324 24.92 46.97 -18.83
CA ALA A 324 25.32 48.35 -19.05
C ALA A 324 25.63 49.08 -17.73
N LYS A 325 26.69 49.88 -17.74
CA LYS A 325 27.03 50.82 -16.67
C LYS A 325 27.25 52.23 -17.23
N ARG A 326 26.91 53.22 -16.42
CA ARG A 326 27.10 54.63 -16.73
C ARG A 326 28.13 55.23 -15.77
N VAL A 327 29.14 55.88 -16.33
CA VAL A 327 30.15 56.68 -15.62
C VAL A 327 30.29 58.03 -16.31
N THR A 328 31.21 58.87 -15.88
CA THR A 328 31.54 60.16 -16.53
C THR A 328 32.97 60.15 -17.08
N VAL A 329 33.29 61.09 -17.98
CA VAL A 329 34.65 61.24 -18.52
C VAL A 329 35.67 61.54 -17.42
N ALA A 330 35.27 62.26 -16.36
CA ALA A 330 36.11 62.53 -15.19
C ALA A 330 36.54 61.26 -14.43
N ASP A 331 35.78 60.18 -14.54
CA ASP A 331 36.07 58.91 -13.87
C ASP A 331 37.12 58.06 -14.61
N LEU A 332 37.46 58.41 -15.86
CA LEU A 332 38.37 57.63 -16.70
C LEU A 332 39.86 57.95 -16.43
N PRO A 333 40.76 56.94 -16.40
CA PRO A 333 40.52 55.53 -16.68
C PRO A 333 39.91 54.76 -15.50
N VAL A 334 38.85 53.99 -15.76
CA VAL A 334 38.12 53.21 -14.75
C VAL A 334 38.08 51.73 -15.11
N THR A 335 38.06 50.86 -14.10
CA THR A 335 37.75 49.43 -14.29
C THR A 335 36.32 49.17 -13.80
N VAL A 336 35.44 48.71 -14.68
CA VAL A 336 34.06 48.32 -14.36
C VAL A 336 33.87 46.83 -14.51
N GLU A 337 33.01 46.26 -13.66
CA GLU A 337 32.54 44.88 -13.81
C GLU A 337 31.16 44.91 -14.46
N LEU A 338 30.96 44.14 -15.54
CA LEU A 338 29.69 43.96 -16.22
C LEU A 338 29.24 42.51 -16.02
N GLY A 339 28.05 42.29 -15.47
CA GLY A 339 27.51 40.95 -15.35
C GLY A 339 25.99 40.88 -15.42
N ASP A 340 25.43 39.70 -15.16
CA ASP A 340 23.99 39.44 -15.29
C ASP A 340 23.12 40.31 -14.37
N ALA A 341 23.68 40.83 -13.28
CA ALA A 341 23.00 41.77 -12.38
C ALA A 341 22.80 43.16 -13.00
N ASP A 342 23.62 43.51 -13.99
CA ASP A 342 23.55 44.79 -14.72
C ASP A 342 22.66 44.70 -15.97
N ALA A 343 21.96 43.58 -16.16
CA ALA A 343 21.05 43.37 -17.28
C ALA A 343 19.73 44.13 -17.08
N MET A 344 19.36 44.97 -18.06
CA MET A 344 18.10 45.72 -18.02
C MET A 344 16.87 44.85 -18.30
N MET A 345 17.05 43.70 -18.95
CA MET A 345 15.98 42.78 -19.31
C MET A 345 16.30 41.37 -18.79
N PRO A 346 15.37 40.68 -18.09
CA PRO A 346 15.64 39.36 -17.50
C PRO A 346 16.03 38.27 -18.51
N GLN A 347 15.64 38.43 -19.78
CA GLN A 347 15.92 37.46 -20.85
C GLN A 347 17.24 37.73 -21.60
N LEU A 348 17.78 38.95 -21.52
CA LEU A 348 19.01 39.37 -22.22
C LEU A 348 20.20 39.44 -21.24
N LYS A 349 20.51 38.33 -20.58
CA LYS A 349 21.64 38.24 -19.65
C LYS A 349 22.95 37.97 -20.38
N LEU A 350 24.05 38.48 -19.83
CA LEU A 350 25.39 38.26 -20.38
C LEU A 350 25.74 36.77 -20.47
N SER A 351 25.34 35.98 -19.47
CA SER A 351 25.52 34.53 -19.40
C SER A 351 24.86 33.74 -20.54
N ASN A 352 23.84 34.31 -21.18
CA ASN A 352 23.05 33.60 -22.19
C ASN A 352 23.68 33.67 -23.59
N PHE A 353 24.68 34.53 -23.79
CA PHE A 353 25.32 34.73 -25.10
C PHE A 353 26.76 34.24 -25.02
N PRO A 354 27.20 33.31 -25.89
CA PRO A 354 28.56 32.76 -25.84
C PRO A 354 29.62 33.78 -26.25
N GLU A 355 29.26 34.70 -27.15
CA GLU A 355 30.14 35.72 -27.71
C GLU A 355 29.54 37.11 -27.59
N VAL A 356 30.34 38.05 -27.11
CA VAL A 356 29.94 39.43 -26.84
C VAL A 356 30.99 40.41 -27.33
N GLN A 357 30.56 41.64 -27.59
CA GLN A 357 31.43 42.76 -27.90
C GLN A 357 31.24 43.85 -26.85
N LEU A 358 32.34 44.36 -26.31
CA LEU A 358 32.34 45.46 -25.37
C LEU A 358 32.36 46.77 -26.13
N VAL A 359 31.50 47.69 -25.71
CA VAL A 359 31.37 49.02 -26.32
C VAL A 359 31.36 50.07 -25.22
N ALA A 360 32.15 51.11 -25.42
CA ALA A 360 32.14 52.30 -24.57
C ALA A 360 31.81 53.50 -25.44
N ARG A 361 30.80 54.27 -25.04
CA ARG A 361 30.28 55.42 -25.80
C ARG A 361 30.23 56.64 -24.93
N ILE A 362 30.75 57.76 -25.43
CA ILE A 362 30.60 59.08 -24.80
C ILE A 362 29.39 59.77 -25.42
N SER A 363 28.48 60.27 -24.57
CA SER A 363 27.31 61.03 -24.98
C SER A 363 27.17 62.28 -24.12
N ARG A 364 27.30 63.46 -24.73
CA ARG A 364 27.04 64.75 -24.08
C ARG A 364 25.57 64.95 -23.75
N ALA A 365 24.68 64.47 -24.64
CA ALA A 365 23.24 64.50 -24.43
C ALA A 365 22.75 63.49 -23.37
N GLY A 366 23.63 62.62 -22.87
CA GLY A 366 23.29 61.61 -21.88
C GLY A 366 22.43 60.46 -22.43
N GLN A 367 22.47 60.22 -23.75
CA GLN A 367 21.73 59.13 -24.39
C GLN A 367 22.62 57.90 -24.60
N PRO A 368 22.17 56.69 -24.24
CA PRO A 368 22.97 55.47 -24.40
C PRO A 368 23.07 54.99 -25.85
N THR A 369 22.15 55.41 -26.72
CA THR A 369 22.03 54.97 -28.12
C THR A 369 22.78 55.84 -29.13
N ALA A 370 23.09 57.08 -28.76
CA ALA A 370 23.76 58.07 -29.61
C ALA A 370 24.81 58.84 -28.81
N GLY A 371 26.00 58.99 -29.38
CA GLY A 371 27.12 59.68 -28.75
C GLY A 371 28.01 60.41 -29.76
N GLU A 372 29.06 61.04 -29.25
CA GLU A 372 30.08 61.71 -30.07
C GLU A 372 31.27 60.79 -30.35
N TRP A 373 31.58 59.90 -29.41
CA TRP A 373 32.76 59.02 -29.47
C TRP A 373 32.42 57.61 -29.04
N ILE A 374 33.07 56.63 -29.67
CA ILE A 374 32.87 55.20 -29.42
C ILE A 374 34.19 54.45 -29.45
N GLY A 375 34.33 53.48 -28.55
CA GLY A 375 35.37 52.45 -28.56
C GLY A 375 34.70 51.08 -28.61
N ARG A 376 35.25 50.15 -29.40
CA ARG A 376 34.73 48.78 -29.54
C ARG A 376 35.86 47.77 -29.36
N SER A 377 35.60 46.70 -28.60
CA SER A 377 36.53 45.56 -28.53
C SER A 377 36.37 44.65 -29.76
N GLN A 378 37.27 43.68 -29.90
CA GLN A 378 36.99 42.50 -30.71
C GLN A 378 35.88 41.66 -30.06
N THR A 379 35.35 40.68 -30.80
CA THR A 379 34.44 39.69 -30.23
C THR A 379 35.18 38.84 -29.21
N LEU A 380 34.58 38.70 -28.03
CA LEU A 380 35.15 38.00 -26.88
C LEU A 380 34.15 36.95 -26.38
N ALA A 381 34.65 35.87 -25.79
CA ALA A 381 33.77 34.93 -25.11
C ALA A 381 33.19 35.57 -23.84
N SER A 382 31.90 35.41 -23.57
CA SER A 382 31.26 35.94 -22.35
C SER A 382 31.82 35.33 -21.05
N SER A 383 32.53 34.20 -21.17
CA SER A 383 33.23 33.52 -20.07
C SER A 383 34.64 34.06 -19.80
N THR A 384 35.11 35.07 -20.56
CA THR A 384 36.45 35.64 -20.37
C THR A 384 36.58 36.35 -19.01
N THR A 385 37.50 35.86 -18.18
CA THR A 385 37.78 36.41 -16.84
C THR A 385 38.92 37.43 -16.81
N ALA A 386 39.76 37.46 -17.86
CA ALA A 386 40.84 38.43 -17.98
C ALA A 386 40.30 39.85 -18.20
N THR A 387 40.90 40.83 -17.54
CA THR A 387 40.53 42.24 -17.70
C THR A 387 40.72 42.68 -19.15
N GLN A 388 39.66 43.17 -19.76
CA GLN A 388 39.65 43.68 -21.13
C GLN A 388 39.95 45.16 -21.14
N GLN A 389 40.88 45.58 -22.00
CA GLN A 389 41.20 46.99 -22.17
C GLN A 389 40.43 47.55 -23.36
N LEU A 390 39.72 48.66 -23.14
CA LEU A 390 38.87 49.29 -24.13
C LEU A 390 39.20 50.79 -24.20
N THR A 391 39.68 51.22 -25.36
CA THR A 391 40.02 52.63 -25.59
C THR A 391 38.94 53.27 -26.45
N ILE A 392 38.45 54.44 -26.03
CA ILE A 392 37.55 55.28 -26.83
C ILE A 392 38.42 56.13 -27.75
N ASP A 393 38.40 55.86 -29.04
CA ASP A 393 39.32 56.42 -30.03
C ASP A 393 38.66 56.95 -31.31
N SER A 394 37.41 56.58 -31.57
CA SER A 394 36.75 56.81 -32.85
C SER A 394 35.48 57.67 -32.68
N PRO A 395 35.11 58.53 -33.66
CA PRO A 395 33.82 59.22 -33.63
C PRO A 395 32.67 58.21 -33.78
N ASP A 396 31.58 58.41 -33.04
CA ASP A 396 30.37 57.60 -33.13
C ASP A 396 29.54 58.11 -34.33
N GLN A 397 29.72 57.49 -35.49
CA GLN A 397 29.03 57.84 -36.75
C GLN A 397 27.67 57.18 -36.89
#